data_AF-A0A674HEB2-F1
#
_entry.id   AF-A0A674HEB2-F1
#
_cell.length_a   1.000
_cell.length_b   1.000
_cell.length_c   1.000
_cell.angle_alpha   90.00
_cell.angle_beta   90.00
_cell.angle_gamma   90.00
#
_symmetry.space_group_name_H-M   'P 1'
#
loop_
_entity.id
_entity.type
_entity.pdbx_description
1 polymer ?
#
loop_
_entity_poly.entity_id
_entity_poly.type
_entity_poly.pdbx_seq_one_letter_code
_entity_poly.pdbx_strand_id
1 'polypeptide(L)'
;MAEPFLVESPDVTYSQDFIEAKYTYSTAHVCRENGVTKVRPCSTRFTFRTGRQVPRLGVMLVGWGGNNGTTVTAAVLANRLGLSWMTKTGRKTANYYGSLLQASTVCLGTGPSGDVYVPFRDLLPMVHPNDIVFDGWDISSLNLAEAMRRAEVLEWPLQEQLWPHMEKMKPRPSIYIPQFIAANQEERADNVLSGSMAEQIRRDIRDFKESSGVDKVIVLWTANTERFCDIVPGLNDTADNLLRAIERGLEVSPSTLFAVASVLEGCAYINGSPQNTFVPGAVELAAQRRVFIGGDDFKSGQTKLKSVLVDFLVGAGLKTKSIVSYNHLGNNDGKNLSAPQQFRSKEISKSNVVDDTVQANPVLYGPQDKPDHCVVIKYVPYVGDSKRALDEYTSEIMMGGTNTIVIHNTCEPHHPGPGHPDGAVPAHHLLHRGRPRVPGLPQRPLHPRLPLQGPAGARGHPRGQRALPPAQLHREHPEGLPGAAPPDPHAAGAQDAAPGAHPGPGLSRGSRLPPAPQEEPGSARPAQRAPLCPPRPPRPPAHRRHRLTPCQPPGGGGHRGGFGGSFPVWGVVPHLGGRSPFGGRSPPPQSLTATPNCE
;
A
#
# COMPACT_ATOMS: atom_id res chain seq x y z
N MET A 1 -1.17 30.33 13.63
CA MET A 1 0.09 29.58 13.62
C MET A 1 0.88 30.04 12.40
N ALA A 2 2.19 30.25 12.52
CA ALA A 2 3.02 30.60 11.37
C ALA A 2 2.98 29.46 10.34
N GLU A 3 2.97 29.80 9.04
CA GLU A 3 3.01 28.78 7.99
C GLU A 3 4.38 28.09 8.00
N PRO A 4 4.43 26.74 7.97
CA PRO A 4 5.67 25.99 8.09
C PRO A 4 6.64 26.24 6.92
N PHE A 5 6.13 26.60 5.74
CA PHE A 5 6.91 27.18 4.64
C PHE A 5 6.00 28.00 3.70
N LEU A 6 6.61 28.88 2.90
CA LEU A 6 5.96 29.73 1.89
C LEU A 6 6.75 29.64 0.59
N VAL A 7 6.06 29.62 -0.55
CA VAL A 7 6.72 29.67 -1.87
C VAL A 7 6.57 31.05 -2.49
N GLU A 8 7.70 31.73 -2.63
CA GLU A 8 7.79 33.04 -3.29
C GLU A 8 7.97 32.83 -4.80
N SER A 9 6.85 32.85 -5.54
CA SER A 9 6.86 32.69 -7.00
C SER A 9 5.85 33.63 -7.65
N PRO A 10 6.18 34.24 -8.81
CA PRO A 10 5.23 35.06 -9.58
C PRO A 10 4.03 34.25 -10.12
N ASP A 11 4.14 32.91 -10.12
CA ASP A 11 3.10 32.00 -10.56
C ASP A 11 2.19 31.51 -9.44
N VAL A 12 2.44 31.93 -8.19
CA VAL A 12 1.63 31.59 -7.02
C VAL A 12 1.03 32.84 -6.41
N THR A 13 -0.25 32.79 -6.05
CA THR A 13 -0.92 33.87 -5.33
C THR A 13 -1.68 33.30 -4.14
N TYR A 14 -1.41 33.87 -2.97
CA TYR A 14 -2.06 33.51 -1.72
C TYR A 14 -3.13 34.56 -1.39
N SER A 15 -4.37 34.11 -1.21
CA SER A 15 -5.48 34.90 -0.67
C SER A 15 -5.91 34.32 0.67
N GLN A 16 -6.85 34.98 1.37
CA GLN A 16 -7.40 34.45 2.61
C GLN A 16 -8.03 33.05 2.42
N ASP A 17 -8.71 32.83 1.29
CA ASP A 17 -9.50 31.63 1.06
C ASP A 17 -8.81 30.58 0.16
N PHE A 18 -7.91 31.01 -0.73
CA PHE A 18 -7.35 30.17 -1.77
C PHE A 18 -5.84 30.36 -1.99
N ILE A 19 -5.19 29.29 -2.42
CA ILE A 19 -3.89 29.28 -3.09
C ILE A 19 -4.17 29.10 -4.58
N GLU A 20 -3.72 30.04 -5.42
CA GLU A 20 -3.78 29.92 -6.86
C GLU A 20 -2.39 29.70 -7.42
N ALA A 21 -2.23 28.69 -8.28
CA ALA A 21 -0.95 28.34 -8.88
C ALA A 21 -1.09 28.15 -10.39
N LYS A 22 -0.23 28.82 -11.15
CA LYS A 22 -0.10 28.62 -12.60
C LYS A 22 0.94 27.53 -12.83
N TYR A 23 0.57 26.55 -13.64
CA TYR A 23 1.43 25.41 -13.94
C TYR A 23 1.41 25.12 -15.44
N THR A 24 2.58 24.94 -16.03
CA THR A 24 2.71 24.49 -17.42
C THR A 24 3.00 23.01 -17.44
N TYR A 25 2.00 22.20 -17.78
CA TYR A 25 2.17 20.76 -17.96
C TYR A 25 2.83 20.48 -19.30
N SER A 26 4.08 20.02 -19.26
CA SER A 26 4.84 19.60 -20.44
C SER A 26 4.73 18.10 -20.65
N THR A 27 4.43 17.70 -21.87
CA THR A 27 4.32 16.31 -22.31
C THR A 27 4.84 16.17 -23.73
N ALA A 28 4.83 14.97 -24.31
CA ALA A 28 5.23 14.75 -25.70
C ALA A 28 4.22 13.86 -26.42
N HIS A 29 3.83 14.28 -27.62
CA HIS A 29 3.08 13.44 -28.53
C HIS A 29 4.06 12.62 -29.37
N VAL A 30 3.96 11.30 -29.31
CA VAL A 30 4.85 10.37 -30.00
C VAL A 30 4.09 9.65 -31.11
N CYS A 31 4.60 9.71 -32.34
CA CYS A 31 4.09 8.92 -33.46
C CYS A 31 5.24 8.20 -34.18
N ARG A 32 4.92 7.09 -34.84
CA ARG A 32 5.88 6.35 -35.67
C ARG A 32 5.49 6.53 -37.13
N GLU A 33 6.36 7.15 -37.91
CA GLU A 33 6.15 7.44 -39.34
C GLU A 33 7.37 6.98 -40.12
N ASN A 34 7.15 6.14 -41.14
CA ASN A 34 8.23 5.57 -41.98
C ASN A 34 9.37 4.93 -41.17
N GLY A 35 9.02 4.23 -40.08
CA GLY A 35 9.98 3.57 -39.20
C GLY A 35 10.66 4.50 -38.17
N VAL A 36 10.53 5.83 -38.32
CA VAL A 36 11.12 6.84 -37.42
C VAL A 36 10.12 7.20 -36.32
N THR A 37 10.61 7.20 -35.08
CA THR A 37 9.85 7.72 -33.93
C THR A 37 9.96 9.24 -33.90
N LYS A 38 8.87 9.94 -34.22
CA LYS A 38 8.77 11.40 -34.12
C LYS A 38 8.20 11.77 -32.77
N VAL A 39 8.91 12.65 -32.06
CA VAL A 39 8.52 13.16 -30.74
C VAL A 39 8.24 14.64 -30.85
N ARG A 40 7.02 15.06 -30.55
CA ARG A 40 6.60 16.47 -30.55
C ARG A 40 6.32 16.93 -29.12
N PRO A 41 7.17 17.79 -28.53
CA PRO A 41 6.88 18.42 -27.25
C PRO A 41 5.57 19.20 -27.31
N CYS A 42 4.75 19.07 -26.28
CA CYS A 42 3.46 19.72 -26.13
C CYS A 42 3.39 20.32 -24.73
N SER A 43 2.82 21.50 -24.60
CA SER A 43 2.65 22.16 -23.30
C SER A 43 1.22 22.65 -23.14
N THR A 44 0.63 22.40 -21.97
CA THR A 44 -0.72 22.88 -21.61
C THR A 44 -0.64 23.68 -20.33
N ARG A 45 -1.13 24.92 -20.36
CA ARG A 45 -1.17 25.79 -19.16
C ARG A 45 -2.42 25.51 -18.35
N PHE A 46 -2.22 25.30 -17.05
CA PHE A 46 -3.25 25.13 -16.04
C PHE A 46 -3.17 26.24 -15.01
N THR A 47 -4.33 26.60 -14.46
CA THR A 47 -4.43 27.33 -13.19
C THR A 47 -5.11 26.43 -12.19
N PHE A 48 -4.40 26.06 -11.13
CA PHE A 48 -4.95 25.33 -10.00
C PHE A 48 -5.41 26.31 -8.93
N ARG A 49 -6.60 26.08 -8.38
CA ARG A 49 -7.10 26.77 -7.19
C ARG A 49 -7.33 25.75 -6.09
N THR A 50 -6.72 25.98 -4.93
CA THR A 50 -6.80 25.10 -3.75
C THR A 50 -7.35 25.89 -2.57
N GLY A 51 -8.46 25.41 -1.97
CA GLY A 51 -9.05 26.05 -0.79
C GLY A 51 -8.19 25.87 0.46
N ARG A 52 -7.98 26.95 1.22
CA ARG A 52 -7.15 26.97 2.44
C ARG A 52 -7.90 26.44 3.66
N GLN A 53 -9.19 26.76 3.80
CA GLN A 53 -10.00 26.30 4.92
C GLN A 53 -10.21 24.79 4.88
N VAL A 54 -9.70 24.04 5.86
CA VAL A 54 -9.88 22.59 6.03
C VAL A 54 -11.26 22.27 6.64
N PRO A 55 -12.13 21.45 6.03
CA PRO A 55 -13.44 21.11 6.59
C PRO A 55 -13.30 20.11 7.73
N ARG A 56 -14.35 20.07 8.55
CA ARG A 56 -14.60 18.95 9.44
C ARG A 56 -14.94 17.72 8.61
N LEU A 57 -14.14 16.66 8.75
CA LEU A 57 -14.25 15.47 7.94
C LEU A 57 -14.85 14.31 8.74
N GLY A 58 -15.94 13.76 8.22
CA GLY A 58 -16.48 12.47 8.64
C GLY A 58 -16.02 11.35 7.72
N VAL A 59 -15.68 10.20 8.29
CA VAL A 59 -15.36 8.98 7.54
C VAL A 59 -16.28 7.87 8.01
N MET A 60 -17.08 7.33 7.09
CA MET A 60 -17.92 6.18 7.37
C MET A 60 -17.31 4.90 6.81
N LEU A 61 -17.01 3.94 7.68
CA LEU A 61 -16.33 2.70 7.32
C LEU A 61 -17.34 1.56 7.13
N VAL A 62 -17.35 0.94 5.95
CA VAL A 62 -18.03 -0.35 5.77
C VAL A 62 -17.08 -1.43 6.27
N GLY A 63 -17.51 -2.22 7.26
CA GLY A 63 -16.64 -3.12 8.02
C GLY A 63 -15.93 -2.43 9.19
N TRP A 64 -16.59 -1.48 9.87
CA TRP A 64 -15.98 -0.68 10.94
C TRP A 64 -15.48 -1.53 12.12
N GLY A 65 -16.18 -2.63 12.42
CA GLY A 65 -15.77 -3.59 13.45
C GLY A 65 -14.69 -4.58 12.99
N GLY A 66 -14.24 -4.53 11.74
CA GLY A 66 -13.12 -5.35 11.26
C GLY A 66 -11.76 -4.88 11.80
N ASN A 67 -10.73 -5.70 11.63
CA ASN A 67 -9.36 -5.44 12.11
C ASN A 67 -8.87 -4.02 11.72
N ASN A 68 -9.05 -3.61 10.47
CA ASN A 68 -8.63 -2.29 10.01
C ASN A 68 -9.48 -1.17 10.64
N GLY A 69 -10.81 -1.33 10.67
CA GLY A 69 -11.74 -0.31 11.14
C GLY A 69 -11.59 -0.01 12.63
N THR A 70 -11.38 -1.04 13.45
CA THR A 70 -11.09 -0.87 14.88
C THR A 70 -9.73 -0.24 15.09
N THR A 71 -8.71 -0.69 14.34
CA THR A 71 -7.33 -0.23 14.50
C THR A 71 -7.15 1.24 14.08
N VAL A 72 -7.77 1.67 12.98
CA VAL A 72 -7.71 3.08 12.55
C VAL A 72 -8.38 4.00 13.57
N THR A 73 -9.53 3.58 14.10
CA THR A 73 -10.25 4.35 15.13
C THR A 73 -9.42 4.45 16.41
N ALA A 74 -8.86 3.34 16.86
CA ALA A 74 -7.97 3.27 18.02
C ALA A 74 -6.70 4.13 17.84
N ALA A 75 -6.07 4.08 16.67
CA ALA A 75 -4.86 4.86 16.37
C ALA A 75 -5.14 6.36 16.42
N VAL A 76 -6.27 6.81 15.87
CA VAL A 76 -6.69 8.22 15.93
C VAL A 76 -7.00 8.66 17.36
N LEU A 77 -7.72 7.85 18.13
CA LEU A 77 -7.99 8.15 19.55
C LEU A 77 -6.70 8.21 20.38
N ALA A 78 -5.81 7.25 20.21
CA ALA A 78 -4.55 7.19 20.95
C ALA A 78 -3.66 8.41 20.67
N ASN A 79 -3.57 8.85 19.41
CA ASN A 79 -2.82 10.05 19.03
C ASN A 79 -3.49 11.33 19.54
N ARG A 80 -4.83 11.43 19.45
CA ARG A 80 -5.59 12.58 19.95
C ARG A 80 -5.45 12.74 21.47
N LEU A 81 -5.44 11.64 22.21
CA LEU A 81 -5.31 11.61 23.67
C LEU A 81 -3.84 11.67 24.15
N GLY A 82 -2.86 11.64 23.23
CA GLY A 82 -1.44 11.65 23.58
C GLY A 82 -0.99 10.42 24.38
N LEU A 83 -1.59 9.25 24.12
CA LEU A 83 -1.36 8.06 24.93
C LEU A 83 0.06 7.51 24.78
N SER A 84 0.54 6.93 25.89
CA SER A 84 1.75 6.13 25.92
C SER A 84 1.51 4.87 26.73
N TRP A 85 2.17 3.78 26.36
CA TRP A 85 1.99 2.48 27.00
C TRP A 85 3.31 1.75 27.16
N MET A 86 3.38 0.89 28.16
CA MET A 86 4.55 0.04 28.37
C MET A 86 4.46 -1.19 27.46
N THR A 87 5.59 -1.54 26.86
CA THR A 87 5.80 -2.82 26.17
C THR A 87 6.98 -3.54 26.83
N LYS A 88 7.20 -4.81 26.45
CA LYS A 88 8.41 -5.56 26.84
C LYS A 88 9.73 -4.87 26.45
N THR A 89 9.70 -3.92 25.52
CA THR A 89 10.87 -3.16 25.03
C THR A 89 10.93 -1.73 25.57
N GLY A 90 10.10 -1.40 26.57
CA GLY A 90 10.00 -0.07 27.14
C GLY A 90 8.75 0.68 26.70
N ARG A 91 8.69 1.97 27.09
CA ARG A 91 7.55 2.85 26.79
C ARG A 91 7.46 3.15 25.29
N LYS A 92 6.25 3.09 24.75
CA LYS A 92 5.89 3.55 23.40
C LYS A 92 4.89 4.69 23.51
N THR A 93 4.86 5.56 22.51
CA THR A 93 3.91 6.68 22.40
C THR A 93 3.17 6.57 21.08
N ALA A 94 1.89 6.95 21.09
CA ALA A 94 1.07 6.99 19.89
C ALA A 94 1.74 7.82 18.78
N ASN A 95 1.68 7.32 17.55
CA ASN A 95 2.23 7.96 16.36
C ASN A 95 1.48 7.48 15.11
N TYR A 96 1.85 8.01 13.94
CA TYR A 96 1.32 7.63 12.63
C TYR A 96 2.38 7.03 11.70
N TYR A 97 3.33 6.27 12.24
CA TYR A 97 4.34 5.61 11.41
C TYR A 97 3.70 4.66 10.39
N GLY A 98 4.30 4.61 9.19
CA GLY A 98 3.78 3.90 8.03
C GLY A 98 2.91 4.77 7.11
N SER A 99 2.31 5.84 7.62
CA SER A 99 1.51 6.78 6.81
C SER A 99 2.44 7.66 5.97
N LEU A 100 2.27 7.64 4.64
CA LEU A 100 3.01 8.54 3.75
C LEU A 100 2.74 10.00 4.14
N LEU A 101 1.48 10.38 4.30
CA LEU A 101 1.11 11.77 4.55
C LEU A 101 1.62 12.28 5.90
N GLN A 102 1.63 11.44 6.94
CA GLN A 102 1.98 11.88 8.30
C GLN A 102 3.44 11.66 8.68
N ALA A 103 4.13 10.70 8.05
CA ALA A 103 5.47 10.28 8.45
C ALA A 103 6.52 10.32 7.33
N SER A 104 6.19 10.83 6.13
CA SER A 104 7.19 11.09 5.09
C SER A 104 7.48 12.58 4.91
N THR A 105 8.58 12.85 4.23
CA THR A 105 9.02 14.19 3.85
C THR A 105 9.14 14.32 2.33
N VAL A 106 9.16 15.57 1.86
CA VAL A 106 9.44 15.96 0.48
C VAL A 106 10.61 16.93 0.49
N CYS A 107 11.54 16.76 -0.45
CA CYS A 107 12.64 17.69 -0.64
C CYS A 107 12.10 18.94 -1.36
N LEU A 108 12.33 20.13 -0.80
CA LEU A 108 11.98 21.41 -1.44
C LEU A 108 13.08 21.94 -2.35
N GLY A 109 14.28 21.35 -2.27
CA GLY A 109 15.48 21.82 -2.96
C GLY A 109 16.65 22.00 -2.01
N THR A 110 17.72 22.60 -2.52
CA THR A 110 19.00 22.73 -1.80
C THR A 110 19.15 24.12 -1.19
N GLY A 111 19.38 24.18 0.12
CA GLY A 111 19.72 25.39 0.85
C GLY A 111 21.24 25.51 1.11
N PRO A 112 21.69 26.59 1.79
CA PRO A 112 23.10 26.81 2.10
C PRO A 112 23.77 25.69 2.92
N SER A 113 22.99 24.89 3.64
CA SER A 113 23.45 23.79 4.49
C SER A 113 23.14 22.41 3.91
N GLY A 114 22.67 22.33 2.65
CA GLY A 114 22.24 21.10 1.99
C GLY A 114 20.74 21.05 1.74
N ASP A 115 20.25 19.88 1.38
CA ASP A 115 18.85 19.66 1.00
C ASP A 115 17.89 19.95 2.16
N VAL A 116 16.81 20.67 1.84
CA VAL A 116 15.78 21.06 2.78
C VAL A 116 14.57 20.16 2.59
N TYR A 117 14.15 19.48 3.65
CA TYR A 117 13.01 18.57 3.64
C TYR A 117 11.90 19.10 4.53
N VAL A 118 10.66 19.02 4.05
CA VAL A 118 9.46 19.35 4.85
C VAL A 118 8.55 18.13 4.96
N PRO A 119 7.77 17.99 6.04
CA PRO A 119 6.76 16.95 6.15
C PRO A 119 5.75 17.02 5.00
N PHE A 120 5.36 15.87 4.44
CA PHE A 120 4.45 15.83 3.29
C PHE A 120 3.12 16.54 3.58
N ARG A 121 2.55 16.33 4.77
CA ARG A 121 1.31 16.97 5.23
C ARG A 121 1.36 18.50 5.27
N ASP A 122 2.55 19.09 5.32
CA ASP A 122 2.71 20.54 5.42
C ASP A 122 2.70 21.21 4.04
N LEU A 123 2.77 20.44 2.94
CA LEU A 123 2.82 20.96 1.57
C LEU A 123 1.58 21.78 1.18
N LEU A 124 0.40 21.34 1.62
CA LEU A 124 -0.88 22.00 1.36
C LEU A 124 -1.80 21.84 2.58
N PRO A 125 -2.76 22.76 2.81
CA PRO A 125 -3.72 22.62 3.90
C PRO A 125 -4.55 21.32 3.80
N MET A 126 -4.29 20.38 4.71
CA MET A 126 -4.85 19.03 4.75
C MET A 126 -5.59 18.75 6.07
N VAL A 127 -6.50 17.78 6.06
CA VAL A 127 -7.10 17.25 7.29
C VAL A 127 -6.04 16.45 8.04
N HIS A 128 -5.87 16.76 9.32
CA HIS A 128 -5.08 15.91 10.21
C HIS A 128 -5.93 14.72 10.67
N PRO A 129 -5.39 13.48 10.75
CA PRO A 129 -6.18 12.32 11.16
C PRO A 129 -6.84 12.46 12.54
N ASN A 130 -6.20 13.18 13.48
CA ASN A 130 -6.80 13.54 14.78
C ASN A 130 -8.13 14.29 14.67
N ASP A 131 -8.45 14.93 13.54
CA ASP A 131 -9.68 15.72 13.35
C ASP A 131 -10.80 14.92 12.65
N ILE A 132 -10.54 13.66 12.32
CA ILE A 132 -11.53 12.78 11.69
C ILE A 132 -12.56 12.31 12.71
N VAL A 133 -13.83 12.37 12.31
CA VAL A 133 -14.95 11.74 13.02
C VAL A 133 -15.29 10.43 12.32
N PHE A 134 -15.29 9.32 13.06
CA PHE A 134 -15.62 8.00 12.52
C PHE A 134 -17.05 7.58 12.90
N ASP A 135 -17.70 6.93 11.94
CA ASP A 135 -18.92 6.12 12.10
C ASP A 135 -18.82 4.98 11.07
N GLY A 136 -19.82 4.12 10.96
CA GLY A 136 -19.83 3.10 9.92
C GLY A 136 -20.76 1.94 10.21
N TRP A 137 -20.60 0.91 9.38
CA TRP A 137 -21.44 -0.27 9.38
C TRP A 137 -20.60 -1.51 9.58
N ASP A 138 -21.17 -2.52 10.21
CA ASP A 138 -20.60 -3.87 10.24
C ASP A 138 -21.73 -4.89 10.33
N ILE A 139 -21.53 -6.06 9.71
CA ILE A 139 -22.48 -7.18 9.83
C ILE A 139 -22.46 -7.80 11.23
N SER A 140 -21.43 -7.49 12.04
CA SER A 140 -21.31 -7.90 13.43
C SER A 140 -21.68 -6.75 14.39
N SER A 141 -22.45 -7.05 15.43
CA SER A 141 -22.97 -6.10 16.42
C SER A 141 -21.95 -5.66 17.49
N LEU A 142 -20.77 -6.30 17.54
CA LEU A 142 -19.72 -5.97 18.51
C LEU A 142 -19.40 -4.48 18.50
N ASN A 143 -19.27 -3.90 19.70
CA ASN A 143 -18.73 -2.56 19.84
C ASN A 143 -17.23 -2.54 19.51
N LEU A 144 -16.66 -1.36 19.28
CA LEU A 144 -15.27 -1.28 18.84
C LEU A 144 -14.24 -1.72 19.88
N ALA A 145 -14.53 -1.68 21.18
CA ALA A 145 -13.62 -2.21 22.19
C ALA A 145 -13.56 -3.74 22.16
N GLU A 146 -14.71 -4.40 22.05
CA GLU A 146 -14.80 -5.85 21.86
C GLU A 146 -14.17 -6.29 20.53
N ALA A 147 -14.43 -5.52 19.47
CA ALA A 147 -13.87 -5.77 18.16
C ALA A 147 -12.34 -5.54 18.11
N MET A 148 -11.82 -4.54 18.84
CA MET A 148 -10.38 -4.33 19.04
C MET A 148 -9.73 -5.52 19.74
N ARG A 149 -10.37 -6.06 20.78
CA ARG A 149 -9.92 -7.28 21.47
C ARG A 149 -9.92 -8.48 20.53
N ARG A 150 -11.00 -8.69 19.77
CA ARG A 150 -11.12 -9.76 18.75
C ARG A 150 -10.04 -9.65 17.66
N ALA A 151 -9.65 -8.42 17.29
CA ALA A 151 -8.67 -8.21 16.23
C ALA A 151 -7.25 -8.65 16.63
N GLU A 152 -6.94 -8.66 17.94
CA GLU A 152 -5.63 -9.04 18.48
C GLU A 152 -4.45 -8.26 17.84
N VAL A 153 -4.70 -7.00 17.53
CA VAL A 153 -3.77 -6.10 16.82
C VAL A 153 -2.92 -5.28 17.79
N LEU A 154 -3.56 -4.59 18.72
CA LEU A 154 -2.90 -3.63 19.60
C LEU A 154 -2.35 -4.30 20.86
N GLU A 155 -1.27 -3.75 21.40
CA GLU A 155 -0.73 -4.18 22.69
C GLU A 155 -1.78 -4.06 23.81
N TRP A 156 -1.85 -5.05 24.68
CA TRP A 156 -2.86 -5.13 25.74
C TRP A 156 -2.98 -3.86 26.60
N PRO A 157 -1.88 -3.24 27.10
CA PRO A 157 -1.98 -2.02 27.90
C PRO A 157 -2.54 -0.81 27.14
N LEU A 158 -2.45 -0.79 25.81
CA LEU A 158 -3.10 0.23 24.98
C LEU A 158 -4.59 -0.07 24.81
N GLN A 159 -4.96 -1.35 24.63
CA GLN A 159 -6.37 -1.74 24.57
C GLN A 159 -7.14 -1.33 25.82
N GLU A 160 -6.57 -1.57 27.01
CA GLU A 160 -7.18 -1.19 28.29
C GLU A 160 -7.40 0.33 28.41
N GLN A 161 -6.42 1.13 27.97
CA GLN A 161 -6.55 2.59 27.97
C GLN A 161 -7.62 3.09 27.01
N LEU A 162 -7.80 2.41 25.87
CA LEU A 162 -8.76 2.79 24.83
C LEU A 162 -10.17 2.23 25.08
N TRP A 163 -10.31 1.19 25.89
CA TRP A 163 -11.59 0.54 26.19
C TRP A 163 -12.72 1.52 26.52
N PRO A 164 -12.60 2.42 27.52
CA PRO A 164 -13.70 3.34 27.88
C PRO A 164 -14.07 4.33 26.76
N HIS A 165 -13.18 4.53 25.79
CA HIS A 165 -13.43 5.40 24.65
C HIS A 165 -14.10 4.67 23.48
N MET A 166 -13.88 3.35 23.34
CA MET A 166 -14.33 2.56 22.20
C MET A 166 -15.55 1.69 22.49
N GLU A 167 -15.88 1.40 23.75
CA GLU A 167 -17.00 0.53 24.14
C GLU A 167 -18.38 1.09 23.74
N LYS A 168 -18.50 2.42 23.64
CA LYS A 168 -19.73 3.12 23.25
C LYS A 168 -19.88 3.26 21.74
N MET A 169 -18.83 2.98 20.97
CA MET A 169 -18.83 3.06 19.51
C MET A 169 -19.35 1.74 18.94
N LYS A 170 -20.58 1.75 18.42
CA LYS A 170 -21.24 0.56 17.86
C LYS A 170 -21.48 0.74 16.35
N PRO A 171 -21.10 -0.24 15.52
CA PRO A 171 -21.42 -0.19 14.10
C PRO A 171 -22.93 -0.21 13.85
N ARG A 172 -23.36 0.56 12.86
CA ARG A 172 -24.72 0.48 12.31
C ARG A 172 -24.95 -0.87 11.61
N PRO A 173 -26.19 -1.38 11.54
CA PRO A 173 -26.48 -2.60 10.81
C PRO A 173 -26.10 -2.47 9.33
N SER A 174 -25.46 -3.50 8.77
CA SER A 174 -24.94 -3.46 7.39
C SER A 174 -25.76 -4.30 6.41
N ILE A 175 -25.47 -4.16 5.12
CA ILE A 175 -25.99 -5.02 4.08
C ILE A 175 -25.25 -6.36 4.14
N TYR A 176 -25.99 -7.46 4.29
CA TYR A 176 -25.45 -8.82 4.21
C TYR A 176 -26.16 -9.61 3.12
N ILE A 177 -25.40 -10.02 2.11
CA ILE A 177 -25.85 -10.86 1.01
C ILE A 177 -24.90 -12.07 0.96
N PRO A 178 -25.30 -13.24 1.51
CA PRO A 178 -24.40 -14.36 1.76
C PRO A 178 -23.55 -14.80 0.56
N GLN A 179 -24.13 -14.78 -0.64
CA GLN A 179 -23.48 -15.25 -1.86
C GLN A 179 -22.27 -14.41 -2.33
N PHE A 180 -22.02 -13.23 -1.74
CA PHE A 180 -20.89 -12.39 -2.13
C PHE A 180 -19.63 -12.63 -1.31
N ILE A 181 -19.75 -13.16 -0.09
CA ILE A 181 -18.62 -13.42 0.81
C ILE A 181 -18.53 -14.90 1.17
N ALA A 182 -17.50 -15.31 1.90
CA ALA A 182 -17.34 -16.72 2.28
C ALA A 182 -18.48 -17.16 3.22
N ALA A 183 -19.01 -18.38 3.03
CA ALA A 183 -20.07 -18.94 3.88
C ALA A 183 -19.68 -18.99 5.37
N ASN A 184 -18.38 -19.08 5.67
CA ASN A 184 -17.84 -19.07 7.03
C ASN A 184 -17.97 -17.73 7.78
N GLN A 185 -18.64 -16.73 7.18
CA GLN A 185 -18.98 -15.45 7.77
C GLN A 185 -20.41 -15.39 8.30
N GLU A 186 -21.24 -16.41 8.07
CA GLU A 186 -22.65 -16.46 8.48
C GLU A 186 -22.84 -16.22 9.99
N GLU A 187 -22.07 -16.93 10.83
CA GLU A 187 -22.14 -16.78 12.30
C GLU A 187 -21.74 -15.37 12.79
N ARG A 188 -21.04 -14.59 11.97
CA ARG A 188 -20.65 -13.21 12.31
C ARG A 188 -21.76 -12.20 11.99
N ALA A 189 -22.75 -12.57 11.17
CA ALA A 189 -23.75 -11.66 10.64
C ALA A 189 -24.99 -11.54 11.54
N ASP A 190 -24.86 -10.85 12.67
CA ASP A 190 -25.95 -10.60 13.65
C ASP A 190 -26.50 -9.16 13.62
N ASN A 191 -25.92 -8.28 12.79
CA ASN A 191 -26.25 -6.85 12.69
C ASN A 191 -26.53 -6.46 11.23
N VAL A 192 -27.68 -6.91 10.70
CA VAL A 192 -27.99 -6.84 9.27
C VAL A 192 -29.25 -6.03 8.98
N LEU A 193 -29.23 -5.33 7.84
CA LEU A 193 -30.38 -4.59 7.33
C LEU A 193 -31.40 -5.50 6.64
N SER A 194 -32.67 -5.13 6.76
CA SER A 194 -33.78 -5.71 6.02
C SER A 194 -34.50 -4.64 5.18
N GLY A 195 -35.14 -5.04 4.08
CA GLY A 195 -35.90 -4.12 3.22
C GLY A 195 -35.05 -3.32 2.23
N SER A 196 -35.35 -2.02 2.06
CA SER A 196 -34.69 -1.14 1.08
C SER A 196 -33.28 -0.73 1.53
N MET A 197 -32.33 -1.64 1.33
CA MET A 197 -30.94 -1.53 1.80
C MET A 197 -30.25 -0.25 1.30
N ALA A 198 -30.30 0.05 0.01
CA ALA A 198 -29.62 1.22 -0.55
C ALA A 198 -30.15 2.55 0.01
N GLU A 199 -31.47 2.67 0.20
CA GLU A 199 -32.08 3.89 0.76
C GLU A 199 -31.76 4.04 2.25
N GLN A 200 -31.66 2.93 3.00
CA GLN A 200 -31.21 2.98 4.39
C GLN A 200 -29.78 3.50 4.50
N ILE A 201 -28.83 3.04 3.66
CA ILE A 201 -27.47 3.57 3.65
C ILE A 201 -27.45 5.09 3.37
N ARG A 202 -28.30 5.56 2.45
CA ARG A 202 -28.44 6.99 2.17
C ARG A 202 -28.97 7.78 3.37
N ARG A 203 -29.89 7.20 4.15
CA ARG A 203 -30.39 7.81 5.39
C ARG A 203 -29.30 7.85 6.45
N ASP A 204 -28.54 6.77 6.62
CA ASP A 204 -27.45 6.70 7.59
C ASP A 204 -26.36 7.73 7.30
N ILE A 205 -26.00 7.96 6.03
CA ILE A 205 -25.05 9.01 5.62
C ILE A 205 -25.57 10.41 6.00
N ARG A 206 -26.85 10.69 5.77
CA ARG A 206 -27.48 11.97 6.11
C ARG A 206 -27.54 12.18 7.62
N ASP A 207 -27.98 11.16 8.36
CA ASP A 207 -28.06 11.15 9.82
C ASP A 207 -26.68 11.36 10.45
N PHE A 208 -25.64 10.66 9.97
CA PHE A 208 -24.28 10.87 10.45
C PHE A 208 -23.79 12.29 10.18
N LYS A 209 -24.04 12.83 8.98
CA LYS A 209 -23.63 14.19 8.63
C LYS A 209 -24.29 15.24 9.52
N GLU A 210 -25.58 15.08 9.79
CA GLU A 210 -26.36 15.99 10.65
C GLU A 210 -25.92 15.88 12.11
N SER A 211 -25.85 14.67 12.66
CA SER A 211 -25.53 14.44 14.09
C SER A 211 -24.09 14.79 14.46
N SER A 212 -23.12 14.64 13.54
CA SER A 212 -21.70 14.94 13.81
C SER A 212 -21.29 16.37 13.47
N GLY A 213 -22.11 17.11 12.71
CA GLY A 213 -21.81 18.46 12.23
C GLY A 213 -20.57 18.52 11.33
N VAL A 214 -20.28 17.46 10.57
CA VAL A 214 -19.18 17.43 9.59
C VAL A 214 -19.60 18.07 8.28
N ASP A 215 -18.68 18.79 7.64
CA ASP A 215 -18.96 19.45 6.36
C ASP A 215 -18.92 18.46 5.19
N LYS A 216 -18.05 17.45 5.30
CA LYS A 216 -17.81 16.42 4.28
C LYS A 216 -17.82 15.03 4.87
N VAL A 217 -18.31 14.07 4.09
CA VAL A 217 -18.30 12.65 4.40
C VAL A 217 -17.59 11.88 3.28
N ILE A 218 -16.70 10.97 3.67
CA ILE A 218 -16.09 9.97 2.79
C ILE A 218 -16.55 8.60 3.27
N VAL A 219 -17.05 7.77 2.36
CA VAL A 219 -17.38 6.38 2.62
C VAL A 219 -16.22 5.51 2.15
N LEU A 220 -15.76 4.59 3.00
CA LEU A 220 -14.64 3.70 2.67
C LEU A 220 -15.00 2.25 2.98
N TRP A 221 -14.82 1.38 2.00
CA TRP A 221 -14.98 -0.06 2.15
C TRP A 221 -13.71 -0.68 2.70
N THR A 222 -13.79 -1.23 3.91
CA THR A 222 -12.77 -2.07 4.52
C THR A 222 -13.35 -3.38 5.08
N ALA A 223 -14.51 -3.79 4.57
CA ALA A 223 -15.15 -5.04 4.91
C ALA A 223 -14.52 -6.22 4.13
N ASN A 224 -15.08 -7.40 4.37
CA ASN A 224 -14.68 -8.64 3.71
C ASN A 224 -14.51 -8.48 2.20
N THR A 225 -13.53 -9.18 1.65
CA THR A 225 -13.37 -9.31 0.20
C THR A 225 -14.57 -10.05 -0.36
N GLU A 226 -15.27 -9.41 -1.31
CA GLU A 226 -16.35 -10.06 -2.06
C GLU A 226 -15.79 -10.81 -3.27
N ARG A 227 -16.56 -11.75 -3.81
CA ARG A 227 -16.31 -12.27 -5.17
C ARG A 227 -16.54 -11.18 -6.22
N PHE A 228 -16.02 -11.40 -7.42
CA PHE A 228 -16.35 -10.54 -8.55
C PHE A 228 -17.81 -10.67 -8.97
N CYS A 229 -18.38 -9.57 -9.44
CA CYS A 229 -19.64 -9.53 -10.17
C CYS A 229 -19.37 -9.66 -11.66
N ASP A 230 -20.27 -10.34 -12.38
CA ASP A 230 -20.24 -10.33 -13.84
C ASP A 230 -20.66 -8.97 -14.38
N ILE A 231 -20.06 -8.55 -15.50
CA ILE A 231 -20.48 -7.35 -16.23
C ILE A 231 -21.48 -7.77 -17.29
N VAL A 232 -22.76 -7.45 -17.06
CA VAL A 232 -23.88 -7.93 -17.85
C VAL A 232 -24.58 -6.75 -18.53
N PRO A 233 -24.68 -6.74 -19.88
CA PRO A 233 -25.44 -5.73 -20.61
C PRO A 233 -26.91 -5.68 -20.15
N GLY A 234 -27.44 -4.48 -19.94
CA GLY A 234 -28.81 -4.29 -19.41
C GLY A 234 -28.94 -4.39 -17.88
N LEU A 235 -27.89 -4.78 -17.16
CA LEU A 235 -27.89 -4.89 -15.69
C LEU A 235 -26.99 -3.85 -15.03
N ASN A 236 -25.69 -3.85 -15.31
CA ASN A 236 -24.69 -3.03 -14.61
C ASN A 236 -23.69 -2.35 -15.55
N ASP A 237 -24.01 -2.31 -16.84
CA ASP A 237 -23.23 -1.71 -17.93
C ASP A 237 -23.42 -0.19 -18.06
N THR A 238 -24.57 0.33 -17.65
CA THR A 238 -24.88 1.78 -17.65
C THR A 238 -25.46 2.24 -16.31
N ALA A 239 -25.37 3.54 -16.02
CA ALA A 239 -25.90 4.12 -14.79
C ALA A 239 -27.40 3.84 -14.61
N ASP A 240 -28.19 4.03 -15.68
CA ASP A 240 -29.64 3.82 -15.66
C ASP A 240 -30.02 2.35 -15.47
N ASN A 241 -29.28 1.43 -16.11
CA ASN A 241 -29.49 -0.02 -15.93
C ASN A 241 -29.20 -0.42 -14.49
N LEU A 242 -28.09 0.06 -13.92
CA LEU A 242 -27.71 -0.25 -12.54
C LEU A 242 -28.74 0.25 -11.53
N LEU A 243 -29.24 1.49 -11.70
CA LEU A 243 -30.29 2.02 -10.81
C LEU A 243 -31.59 1.21 -10.91
N ARG A 244 -32.03 0.86 -12.12
CA ARG A 244 -33.19 -0.02 -12.32
C ARG A 244 -32.99 -1.42 -11.74
N ALA A 245 -31.77 -1.96 -11.82
CA ALA A 245 -31.44 -3.26 -11.25
C ALA A 245 -31.60 -3.26 -9.73
N ILE A 246 -31.14 -2.18 -9.08
CA ILE A 246 -31.30 -1.97 -7.63
C ILE A 246 -32.77 -1.83 -7.26
N GLU A 247 -33.54 -1.03 -8.00
CA GLU A 247 -34.99 -0.84 -7.76
C GLU A 247 -35.78 -2.15 -7.88
N ARG A 248 -35.39 -3.02 -8.81
CA ARG A 248 -36.02 -4.33 -9.06
C ARG A 248 -35.52 -5.44 -8.13
N GLY A 249 -34.53 -5.17 -7.27
CA GLY A 249 -33.92 -6.18 -6.41
C GLY A 249 -33.15 -7.27 -7.17
N LEU A 250 -32.57 -6.93 -8.32
CA LEU A 250 -31.69 -7.84 -9.06
C LEU A 250 -30.33 -7.97 -8.38
N GLU A 251 -29.52 -8.92 -8.85
CA GLU A 251 -28.20 -9.21 -8.27
C GLU A 251 -27.24 -8.01 -8.40
N VAL A 252 -27.04 -7.30 -7.29
CA VAL A 252 -26.07 -6.20 -7.13
C VAL A 252 -25.32 -6.43 -5.82
N SER A 253 -23.98 -6.36 -5.85
CA SER A 253 -23.18 -6.61 -4.65
C SER A 253 -23.42 -5.55 -3.57
N PRO A 254 -23.28 -5.91 -2.28
CA PRO A 254 -23.29 -4.93 -1.20
C PRO A 254 -22.33 -3.76 -1.44
N SER A 255 -21.09 -4.01 -1.87
CA SER A 255 -20.14 -2.94 -2.19
C SER A 255 -20.64 -1.98 -3.28
N THR A 256 -21.32 -2.49 -4.30
CA THR A 256 -21.90 -1.66 -5.36
C THR A 256 -23.09 -0.85 -4.83
N LEU A 257 -23.91 -1.41 -3.95
CA LEU A 257 -25.01 -0.69 -3.28
C LEU A 257 -24.47 0.47 -2.42
N PHE A 258 -23.41 0.24 -1.65
CA PHE A 258 -22.75 1.31 -0.89
C PHE A 258 -22.14 2.39 -1.80
N ALA A 259 -21.50 2.00 -2.90
CA ALA A 259 -20.93 2.94 -3.87
C ALA A 259 -22.02 3.82 -4.49
N VAL A 260 -23.13 3.22 -4.94
CA VAL A 260 -24.28 3.95 -5.51
C VAL A 260 -24.91 4.87 -4.47
N ALA A 261 -25.17 4.40 -3.25
CA ALA A 261 -25.73 5.21 -2.17
C ALA A 261 -24.83 6.43 -1.86
N SER A 262 -23.51 6.21 -1.75
CA SER A 262 -22.54 7.28 -1.48
C SER A 262 -22.54 8.33 -2.59
N VAL A 263 -22.51 7.89 -3.86
CA VAL A 263 -22.54 8.77 -5.02
C VAL A 263 -23.84 9.59 -5.10
N LEU A 264 -24.98 8.99 -4.76
CA LEU A 264 -26.27 9.70 -4.73
C LEU A 264 -26.34 10.75 -3.61
N GLU A 265 -25.63 10.56 -2.49
CA GLU A 265 -25.51 11.55 -1.41
C GLU A 265 -24.37 12.56 -1.62
N GLY A 266 -23.68 12.52 -2.77
CA GLY A 266 -22.56 13.42 -3.05
C GLY A 266 -21.28 13.11 -2.26
N CYS A 267 -21.22 11.92 -1.63
CA CYS A 267 -20.11 11.47 -0.81
C CYS A 267 -19.12 10.66 -1.64
N ALA A 268 -17.83 10.95 -1.45
CA ALA A 268 -16.77 10.13 -2.01
C ALA A 268 -16.88 8.67 -1.57
N TYR A 269 -16.52 7.74 -2.47
CA TYR A 269 -16.47 6.33 -2.15
C TYR A 269 -15.10 5.72 -2.46
N ILE A 270 -14.48 5.09 -1.48
CA ILE A 270 -13.18 4.43 -1.61
C ILE A 270 -13.35 2.92 -1.41
N ASN A 271 -12.97 2.11 -2.41
CA ASN A 271 -12.93 0.66 -2.30
C ASN A 271 -11.54 0.18 -1.85
N GLY A 272 -11.44 -0.27 -0.60
CA GLY A 272 -10.22 -0.84 -0.02
C GLY A 272 -10.02 -2.33 -0.25
N SER A 273 -10.96 -3.00 -0.92
CA SER A 273 -10.95 -4.45 -1.16
C SER A 273 -10.91 -4.76 -2.66
N PRO A 274 -10.53 -5.98 -3.08
CA PRO A 274 -10.17 -6.26 -4.48
C PRO A 274 -11.36 -6.53 -5.41
N GLN A 275 -12.58 -6.67 -4.90
CA GLN A 275 -13.75 -6.91 -5.75
C GLN A 275 -13.98 -5.74 -6.73
N ASN A 276 -14.59 -6.04 -7.87
CA ASN A 276 -14.88 -5.08 -8.94
C ASN A 276 -16.12 -4.21 -8.68
N THR A 277 -16.17 -3.56 -7.51
CA THR A 277 -17.25 -2.64 -7.09
C THR A 277 -17.61 -1.62 -8.17
N PHE A 278 -16.60 -1.10 -8.87
CA PHE A 278 -16.76 -0.08 -9.90
C PHE A 278 -17.11 -0.68 -11.26
N VAL A 279 -18.26 -1.35 -11.33
CA VAL A 279 -18.89 -1.76 -12.59
C VAL A 279 -19.14 -0.55 -13.50
N PRO A 280 -19.24 -0.73 -14.83
CA PRO A 280 -19.36 0.39 -15.77
C PRO A 280 -20.49 1.37 -15.42
N GLY A 281 -21.64 0.88 -14.97
CA GLY A 281 -22.75 1.73 -14.54
C GLY A 281 -22.45 2.55 -13.29
N ALA A 282 -21.68 2.03 -12.33
CA ALA A 282 -21.27 2.78 -11.14
C ALA A 282 -20.27 3.89 -11.50
N VAL A 283 -19.33 3.61 -12.41
CA VAL A 283 -18.38 4.62 -12.92
C VAL A 283 -19.11 5.72 -13.68
N GLU A 284 -20.07 5.35 -14.52
CA GLU A 284 -20.89 6.32 -15.25
C GLU A 284 -21.71 7.19 -14.30
N LEU A 285 -22.36 6.59 -13.30
CA LEU A 285 -23.15 7.32 -12.29
C LEU A 285 -22.28 8.33 -11.52
N ALA A 286 -21.09 7.91 -11.06
CA ALA A 286 -20.14 8.80 -10.40
C ALA A 286 -19.74 9.98 -11.30
N ALA A 287 -19.60 9.74 -12.61
CA ALA A 287 -19.30 10.79 -13.57
C ALA A 287 -20.45 11.77 -13.80
N GLN A 288 -21.67 11.26 -13.92
CA GLN A 288 -22.87 12.09 -14.03
C GLN A 288 -23.06 12.98 -12.79
N ARG A 289 -22.83 12.41 -11.59
CA ARG A 289 -22.96 13.12 -10.30
C ARG A 289 -21.74 13.96 -9.91
N ARG A 290 -20.63 13.83 -10.64
CA ARG A 290 -19.34 14.51 -10.36
C ARG A 290 -18.82 14.20 -8.96
N VAL A 291 -18.98 12.96 -8.54
CA VAL A 291 -18.52 12.45 -7.24
C VAL A 291 -17.30 11.58 -7.47
N PHE A 292 -16.33 11.68 -6.56
CA PHE A 292 -15.13 10.89 -6.68
C PHE A 292 -15.33 9.46 -6.17
N ILE A 293 -14.75 8.53 -6.93
CA ILE A 293 -14.60 7.13 -6.59
C ILE A 293 -13.12 6.73 -6.71
N GLY A 294 -12.62 5.92 -5.79
CA GLY A 294 -11.22 5.48 -5.76
C GLY A 294 -11.06 4.04 -5.27
N GLY A 295 -10.01 3.36 -5.71
CA GLY A 295 -9.77 1.93 -5.46
C GLY A 295 -9.03 1.28 -6.63
N ASP A 296 -8.88 -0.04 -6.68
CA ASP A 296 -9.39 -1.10 -5.78
C ASP A 296 -8.24 -1.76 -4.99
N ASP A 297 -8.55 -2.34 -3.83
CA ASP A 297 -7.65 -3.09 -2.93
C ASP A 297 -6.55 -2.26 -2.23
N PHE A 298 -6.30 -2.46 -0.94
CA PHE A 298 -5.18 -1.81 -0.26
C PHE A 298 -3.81 -2.42 -0.60
N LYS A 299 -2.85 -1.55 -0.91
CA LYS A 299 -1.44 -1.86 -1.18
C LYS A 299 -0.59 -1.60 0.07
N SER A 300 -0.52 -2.60 0.95
CA SER A 300 0.20 -2.50 2.23
C SER A 300 1.63 -3.05 2.16
N GLY A 301 1.79 -4.37 2.29
CA GLY A 301 3.08 -5.05 2.50
C GLY A 301 3.68 -5.66 1.22
N GLN A 302 3.35 -6.93 0.95
CA GLN A 302 3.96 -7.72 -0.14
C GLN A 302 3.82 -7.04 -1.51
N THR A 303 2.61 -6.67 -1.91
CA THR A 303 2.36 -6.05 -3.23
C THR A 303 3.06 -4.70 -3.38
N LYS A 304 3.23 -3.97 -2.27
CA LYS A 304 4.00 -2.72 -2.26
C LYS A 304 5.47 -2.97 -2.58
N LEU A 305 6.10 -3.88 -1.85
CA LEU A 305 7.50 -4.28 -2.07
C LEU A 305 7.70 -4.84 -3.49
N LYS A 306 6.81 -5.75 -3.93
CA LYS A 306 6.82 -6.32 -5.28
C LYS A 306 6.89 -5.25 -6.36
N SER A 307 6.04 -4.23 -6.26
CA SER A 307 6.00 -3.18 -7.27
C SER A 307 7.25 -2.30 -7.30
N VAL A 308 7.95 -2.13 -6.17
CA VAL A 308 9.24 -1.42 -6.13
C VAL A 308 10.33 -2.31 -6.71
N LEU A 309 10.36 -3.58 -6.30
CA LEU A 309 11.44 -4.50 -6.65
C LEU A 309 11.43 -4.84 -8.13
N VAL A 310 10.27 -5.15 -8.71
CA VAL A 310 10.17 -5.49 -10.14
C VAL A 310 10.53 -4.30 -11.01
N ASP A 311 10.14 -3.09 -10.61
CA ASP A 311 10.59 -1.88 -11.30
C ASP A 311 12.09 -1.71 -11.25
N PHE A 312 12.69 -1.82 -10.07
CA PHE A 312 14.14 -1.75 -9.91
C PHE A 312 14.85 -2.79 -10.79
N LEU A 313 14.39 -4.04 -10.78
CA LEU A 313 15.00 -5.12 -11.56
C LEU A 313 14.93 -4.84 -13.07
N VAL A 314 13.73 -4.54 -13.59
CA VAL A 314 13.52 -4.28 -15.02
C VAL A 314 14.20 -2.98 -15.46
N GLY A 315 14.14 -1.94 -14.63
CA GLY A 315 14.80 -0.65 -14.86
C GLY A 315 16.33 -0.77 -14.86
N ALA A 316 16.90 -1.68 -14.06
CA ALA A 316 18.32 -2.00 -14.08
C ALA A 316 18.73 -2.96 -15.21
N GLY A 317 17.80 -3.37 -16.08
CA GLY A 317 18.09 -4.26 -17.21
C GLY A 317 18.09 -5.75 -16.88
N LEU A 318 17.57 -6.16 -15.71
CA LEU A 318 17.42 -7.57 -15.34
C LEU A 318 16.07 -8.08 -15.84
N LYS A 319 16.08 -9.20 -16.56
CA LYS A 319 14.86 -9.81 -17.11
C LYS A 319 14.25 -10.74 -16.07
N THR A 320 13.33 -10.24 -15.26
CA THR A 320 12.56 -11.09 -14.33
C THR A 320 11.74 -12.12 -15.11
N LYS A 321 11.99 -13.42 -14.83
CA LYS A 321 11.37 -14.58 -15.48
C LYS A 321 10.39 -15.32 -14.59
N SER A 322 10.55 -15.27 -13.27
CA SER A 322 9.65 -15.92 -12.32
C SER A 322 9.45 -15.08 -11.07
N ILE A 323 8.20 -14.99 -10.64
CA ILE A 323 7.73 -14.31 -9.43
C ILE A 323 6.78 -15.27 -8.70
N VAL A 324 7.19 -15.77 -7.55
CA VAL A 324 6.37 -16.69 -6.75
C VAL A 324 6.08 -16.04 -5.40
N SER A 325 4.82 -15.74 -5.12
CA SER A 325 4.38 -14.99 -3.95
C SER A 325 3.46 -15.81 -3.04
N TYR A 326 4.01 -16.40 -1.99
CA TYR A 326 3.26 -17.10 -0.96
C TYR A 326 2.86 -16.18 0.19
N ASN A 327 1.68 -16.41 0.74
CA ASN A 327 1.15 -15.69 1.89
C ASN A 327 0.41 -16.63 2.82
N HIS A 328 0.54 -16.44 4.13
CA HIS A 328 -0.38 -17.00 5.10
C HIS A 328 -0.68 -16.05 6.25
N LEU A 329 -1.92 -16.08 6.73
CA LEU A 329 -2.46 -15.23 7.78
C LEU A 329 -3.62 -15.93 8.50
N GLY A 330 -3.87 -15.56 9.76
CA GLY A 330 -4.83 -16.22 10.65
C GLY A 330 -6.00 -15.34 11.10
N ASN A 331 -6.07 -14.10 10.65
CA ASN A 331 -7.18 -13.19 10.92
C ASN A 331 -8.42 -13.49 10.05
N ASN A 332 -9.48 -12.69 10.25
CA ASN A 332 -10.73 -12.87 9.51
C ASN A 332 -10.59 -12.65 7.99
N ASP A 333 -9.62 -11.83 7.55
CA ASP A 333 -9.31 -11.68 6.11
C ASP A 333 -8.82 -13.02 5.54
N GLY A 334 -7.86 -13.67 6.20
CA GLY A 334 -7.41 -15.02 5.83
C GLY A 334 -8.55 -16.05 5.84
N LYS A 335 -9.42 -16.01 6.86
CA LYS A 335 -10.58 -16.91 6.97
C LYS A 335 -11.53 -16.72 5.79
N ASN A 336 -11.84 -15.49 5.41
CA ASN A 336 -12.69 -15.19 4.25
C ASN A 336 -12.03 -15.59 2.92
N LEU A 337 -10.73 -15.31 2.76
CA LEU A 337 -9.95 -15.64 1.56
C LEU A 337 -9.63 -17.14 1.42
N SER A 338 -10.03 -17.99 2.38
CA SER A 338 -9.94 -19.45 2.23
C SER A 338 -10.93 -20.00 1.19
N ALA A 339 -11.98 -19.23 0.88
CA ALA A 339 -12.95 -19.58 -0.15
C ALA A 339 -12.43 -19.19 -1.56
N PRO A 340 -12.53 -20.09 -2.57
CA PRO A 340 -11.92 -19.86 -3.88
C PRO A 340 -12.39 -18.59 -4.62
N GLN A 341 -13.67 -18.24 -4.52
CA GLN A 341 -14.22 -17.08 -5.24
C GLN A 341 -13.71 -15.76 -4.67
N GLN A 342 -13.56 -15.66 -3.36
CA GLN A 342 -12.99 -14.48 -2.68
C GLN A 342 -11.47 -14.42 -2.89
N PHE A 343 -10.79 -15.58 -2.87
CA PHE A 343 -9.37 -15.65 -3.23
C PHE A 343 -9.11 -15.14 -4.65
N ARG A 344 -9.95 -15.52 -5.62
CA ARG A 344 -9.80 -15.12 -7.03
C ARG A 344 -9.76 -13.60 -7.20
N SER A 345 -10.60 -12.86 -6.48
CA SER A 345 -10.57 -11.39 -6.47
C SER A 345 -9.18 -10.85 -6.10
N LYS A 346 -8.59 -11.39 -5.03
CA LYS A 346 -7.27 -10.98 -4.51
C LYS A 346 -6.11 -11.47 -5.39
N GLU A 347 -6.27 -12.62 -6.03
CA GLU A 347 -5.30 -13.16 -6.97
C GLU A 347 -5.15 -12.22 -8.18
N ILE A 348 -6.26 -11.80 -8.78
CA ILE A 348 -6.25 -10.89 -9.94
C ILE A 348 -5.56 -9.56 -9.58
N SER A 349 -5.90 -8.94 -8.44
CA SER A 349 -5.28 -7.66 -8.05
C SER A 349 -3.77 -7.79 -7.84
N LYS A 350 -3.32 -8.88 -7.21
CA LYS A 350 -1.89 -9.10 -6.89
C LYS A 350 -1.04 -9.52 -8.08
N SER A 351 -1.62 -10.14 -9.09
CA SER A 351 -0.90 -10.58 -10.29
C SER A 351 -0.71 -9.44 -11.29
N ASN A 352 -1.70 -8.58 -11.48
CA ASN A 352 -1.66 -7.52 -12.51
C ASN A 352 -0.66 -6.39 -12.22
N VAL A 353 -0.03 -6.35 -11.04
CA VAL A 353 0.82 -5.23 -10.60
C VAL A 353 2.14 -5.10 -11.38
N VAL A 354 2.54 -6.12 -12.14
CA VAL A 354 3.83 -6.17 -12.88
C VAL A 354 3.67 -6.04 -14.39
N ASP A 355 2.44 -6.12 -14.91
CA ASP A 355 2.17 -6.19 -16.35
C ASP A 355 2.64 -4.94 -17.11
N ASP A 356 2.51 -3.75 -16.50
CA ASP A 356 2.93 -2.48 -17.07
C ASP A 356 4.46 -2.36 -17.16
N THR A 357 5.17 -2.72 -16.08
CA THR A 357 6.64 -2.72 -16.06
C THR A 357 7.22 -3.68 -17.10
N VAL A 358 6.63 -4.88 -17.27
CA VAL A 358 7.05 -5.85 -18.29
C VAL A 358 6.83 -5.30 -19.69
N GLN A 359 5.65 -4.71 -19.96
CA GLN A 359 5.33 -4.13 -21.27
C GLN A 359 6.17 -2.89 -21.62
N ALA A 360 6.67 -2.17 -20.62
CA ALA A 360 7.47 -0.97 -20.82
C ALA A 360 8.87 -1.24 -21.40
N ASN A 361 9.38 -2.48 -21.30
CA ASN A 361 10.74 -2.81 -21.73
C ASN A 361 10.77 -3.89 -22.84
N PRO A 362 10.58 -3.50 -24.12
CA PRO A 362 10.58 -4.44 -25.25
C PRO A 362 11.96 -5.02 -25.57
N VAL A 363 13.04 -4.53 -24.94
CA VAL A 363 14.39 -5.09 -25.10
C VAL A 363 14.52 -6.39 -24.31
N LEU A 364 13.97 -6.42 -23.09
CA LEU A 364 13.97 -7.61 -22.24
C LEU A 364 12.84 -8.57 -22.61
N TYR A 365 11.66 -8.04 -22.93
CA TYR A 365 10.43 -8.82 -23.12
C TYR A 365 9.90 -8.73 -24.55
N GLY A 366 9.68 -9.88 -25.18
CA GLY A 366 8.95 -9.94 -26.45
C GLY A 366 7.45 -9.68 -26.27
N PRO A 367 6.67 -9.55 -27.37
CA PRO A 367 5.25 -9.18 -27.31
C PRO A 367 4.35 -10.11 -26.48
N GLN A 368 4.76 -11.38 -26.31
CA GLN A 368 4.04 -12.40 -25.55
C GLN A 368 4.87 -12.93 -24.35
N ASP A 369 6.04 -12.35 -24.10
CA ASP A 369 6.91 -12.80 -23.01
C ASP A 369 6.41 -12.18 -21.70
N LYS A 370 6.17 -13.03 -20.71
CA LYS A 370 5.78 -12.64 -19.36
C LYS A 370 6.55 -13.51 -18.36
N PRO A 371 6.86 -12.98 -17.17
CA PRO A 371 7.33 -13.83 -16.10
C PRO A 371 6.25 -14.83 -15.70
N ASP A 372 6.66 -16.02 -15.30
CA ASP A 372 5.81 -16.92 -14.54
C ASP A 372 5.40 -16.20 -13.25
N HIS A 373 4.11 -16.07 -12.98
CA HIS A 373 3.62 -15.35 -11.80
C HIS A 373 2.59 -16.18 -11.04
N CYS A 374 2.96 -16.60 -9.83
CA CYS A 374 2.09 -17.38 -8.96
C CYS A 374 1.83 -16.62 -7.66
N VAL A 375 0.56 -16.53 -7.26
CA VAL A 375 0.13 -15.93 -5.99
C VAL A 375 -0.61 -16.97 -5.18
N VAL A 376 -0.22 -17.17 -3.92
CA VAL A 376 -0.85 -18.12 -3.02
C VAL A 376 -1.19 -17.41 -1.71
N ILE A 377 -2.40 -17.67 -1.19
CA ILE A 377 -2.84 -17.23 0.13
C ILE A 377 -3.41 -18.44 0.86
N LYS A 378 -2.97 -18.67 2.10
CA LYS A 378 -3.46 -19.75 2.96
C LYS A 378 -3.92 -19.20 4.31
N TYR A 379 -5.01 -19.76 4.82
CA TYR A 379 -5.48 -19.49 6.16
C TYR A 379 -4.72 -20.34 7.17
N VAL A 380 -4.00 -19.71 8.08
CA VAL A 380 -3.23 -20.37 9.14
C VAL A 380 -3.55 -19.66 10.46
N PRO A 381 -4.50 -20.17 11.26
CA PRO A 381 -5.04 -19.45 12.43
C PRO A 381 -3.97 -18.96 13.41
N TYR A 382 -2.93 -19.76 13.64
CA TYR A 382 -1.92 -19.50 14.67
C TYR A 382 -1.19 -18.16 14.52
N VAL A 383 -1.02 -17.64 13.30
CA VAL A 383 -0.29 -16.38 13.10
C VAL A 383 -1.16 -15.14 13.32
N GLY A 384 -2.47 -15.31 13.55
CA GLY A 384 -3.40 -14.20 13.79
C GLY A 384 -3.32 -13.14 12.71
N ASP A 385 -3.24 -11.86 13.10
CA ASP A 385 -3.06 -10.76 12.16
C ASP A 385 -1.67 -10.74 11.52
N SER A 386 -0.64 -11.33 12.14
CA SER A 386 0.77 -11.31 11.71
C SER A 386 1.04 -12.13 10.44
N LYS A 387 0.57 -11.60 9.31
CA LYS A 387 0.69 -12.17 7.98
C LYS A 387 2.16 -12.39 7.61
N ARG A 388 2.48 -13.58 7.10
CA ARG A 388 3.79 -13.90 6.52
C ARG A 388 3.72 -13.90 5.01
N ALA A 389 4.63 -13.16 4.38
CA ALA A 389 4.85 -13.14 2.94
C ALA A 389 6.20 -13.76 2.62
N LEU A 390 6.22 -14.73 1.71
CA LEU A 390 7.43 -15.34 1.20
C LEU A 390 7.42 -15.18 -0.31
N ASP A 391 8.42 -14.48 -0.83
CA ASP A 391 8.51 -14.17 -2.25
C ASP A 391 9.85 -14.64 -2.82
N GLU A 392 9.81 -15.24 -4.00
CA GLU A 392 10.99 -15.55 -4.81
C GLU A 392 10.90 -14.80 -6.14
N TYR A 393 11.97 -14.09 -6.48
CA TYR A 393 12.14 -13.40 -7.75
C TYR A 393 13.36 -13.98 -8.45
N THR A 394 13.17 -14.60 -9.62
CA THR A 394 14.27 -15.12 -10.44
C THR A 394 14.33 -14.35 -11.75
N SER A 395 15.49 -13.78 -12.04
CA SER A 395 15.77 -12.99 -13.23
C SER A 395 16.93 -13.58 -14.03
N GLU A 396 16.83 -13.51 -15.35
CA GLU A 396 17.97 -13.72 -16.24
C GLU A 396 18.86 -12.48 -16.24
N ILE A 397 20.18 -12.72 -16.23
CA ILE A 397 21.22 -11.70 -16.37
C ILE A 397 22.13 -12.06 -17.55
N MET A 398 23.18 -11.27 -17.78
CA MET A 398 24.05 -11.41 -18.95
C MET A 398 24.55 -12.86 -19.16
N MET A 399 24.66 -13.26 -20.42
CA MET A 399 25.27 -14.54 -20.84
C MET A 399 24.61 -15.79 -20.23
N GLY A 400 23.30 -15.76 -19.96
CA GLY A 400 22.55 -16.89 -19.43
C GLY A 400 22.71 -17.10 -17.91
N GLY A 401 23.33 -16.15 -17.21
CA GLY A 401 23.36 -16.18 -15.75
C GLY A 401 21.98 -15.92 -15.14
N THR A 402 21.84 -16.25 -13.86
CA THR A 402 20.60 -16.01 -13.09
C THR A 402 20.87 -15.18 -11.84
N ASN A 403 19.89 -14.37 -11.46
CA ASN A 403 19.81 -13.70 -10.18
C ASN A 403 18.53 -14.16 -9.47
N THR A 404 18.65 -14.65 -8.24
CA THR A 404 17.51 -15.09 -7.43
C THR A 404 17.50 -14.33 -6.11
N ILE A 405 16.35 -13.71 -5.80
CA ILE A 405 16.10 -12.97 -4.57
C ILE A 405 14.97 -13.68 -3.83
N VAL A 406 15.27 -14.17 -2.62
CA VAL A 406 14.28 -14.75 -1.70
C VAL A 406 14.02 -13.77 -0.57
N ILE A 407 12.74 -13.46 -0.34
CA ILE A 407 12.31 -12.47 0.65
C ILE A 407 11.33 -13.13 1.61
N HIS A 408 11.60 -12.96 2.91
CA HIS A 408 10.62 -13.22 3.95
C HIS A 408 10.22 -11.89 4.60
N ASN A 409 8.93 -11.60 4.61
CA ASN A 409 8.37 -10.39 5.17
C ASN A 409 7.26 -10.73 6.18
N THR A 410 7.49 -10.40 7.45
CA THR A 410 6.45 -10.40 8.48
C THR A 410 5.71 -9.06 8.41
N CYS A 411 4.50 -9.09 7.87
CA CYS A 411 3.64 -7.92 7.75
C CYS A 411 2.58 -7.98 8.84
N GLU A 412 2.45 -6.92 9.61
CA GLU A 412 1.24 -6.65 10.39
C GLU A 412 0.27 -5.89 9.47
N PRO A 413 -0.71 -6.54 8.82
CA PRO A 413 -1.53 -5.97 7.74
C PRO A 413 -2.43 -4.83 8.21
N HIS A 414 -2.74 -4.75 9.51
CA HIS A 414 -3.40 -3.63 10.16
C HIS A 414 -2.53 -2.37 10.31
N HIS A 415 -1.20 -2.47 10.12
CA HIS A 415 -0.31 -1.33 10.29
C HIS A 415 -0.55 -0.33 9.15
N PRO A 416 -0.68 0.98 9.44
CA PRO A 416 -1.10 1.96 8.45
C PRO A 416 0.01 2.21 7.43
N GLY A 417 0.16 1.35 6.42
CA GLY A 417 0.91 1.69 5.22
C GLY A 417 0.23 2.84 4.45
N PRO A 418 0.83 3.38 3.38
CA PRO A 418 0.21 4.42 2.55
C PRO A 418 -1.16 4.01 2.00
N GLY A 419 -1.38 2.69 1.90
CA GLY A 419 -2.62 1.98 1.58
C GLY A 419 -3.78 2.15 2.56
N HIS A 420 -3.51 2.41 3.82
CA HIS A 420 -4.48 2.33 4.91
C HIS A 420 -5.47 3.51 4.88
N PRO A 421 -6.68 3.40 5.47
CA PRO A 421 -7.64 4.50 5.57
C PRO A 421 -7.01 5.85 6.00
N ASP A 422 -6.02 5.85 6.90
CA ASP A 422 -5.29 7.06 7.34
C ASP A 422 -4.53 7.81 6.23
N GLY A 423 -4.11 7.11 5.18
CA GLY A 423 -3.42 7.70 4.02
C GLY A 423 -4.36 7.93 2.83
N ALA A 424 -5.30 7.01 2.58
CA ALA A 424 -6.24 7.10 1.48
C ALA A 424 -7.26 8.24 1.66
N VAL A 425 -7.72 8.47 2.89
CA VAL A 425 -8.75 9.47 3.20
C VAL A 425 -8.24 10.90 3.03
N PRO A 426 -7.09 11.32 3.61
CA PRO A 426 -6.63 12.70 3.45
C PRO A 426 -6.12 12.99 2.02
N ALA A 427 -5.59 12.00 1.31
CA ALA A 427 -5.22 12.13 -0.11
C ALA A 427 -6.45 12.38 -0.99
N HIS A 428 -7.53 11.62 -0.77
CA HIS A 428 -8.78 11.81 -1.49
C HIS A 428 -9.46 13.16 -1.16
N HIS A 429 -9.35 13.61 0.09
CA HIS A 429 -9.81 14.94 0.51
C HIS A 429 -9.05 16.08 -0.19
N LEU A 430 -7.73 15.97 -0.37
CA LEU A 430 -6.93 16.96 -1.11
C LEU A 430 -7.43 17.13 -2.55
N LEU A 431 -7.80 16.03 -3.20
CA LEU A 431 -8.27 16.03 -4.60
C LEU A 431 -9.64 16.70 -4.77
N HIS A 432 -10.47 16.75 -3.72
CA HIS A 432 -11.70 17.55 -3.69
C HIS A 432 -11.47 19.06 -3.63
N ARG A 433 -10.23 19.51 -3.40
CA ARG A 433 -9.90 20.94 -3.28
C ARG A 433 -9.29 21.51 -4.54
N GLY A 434 -8.49 20.72 -5.25
CA GLY A 434 -7.85 21.13 -6.50
C GLY A 434 -8.86 21.24 -7.64
N ARG A 435 -9.07 22.46 -8.14
CA ARG A 435 -9.85 22.68 -9.36
C ARG A 435 -8.95 23.18 -10.48
N PRO A 436 -8.55 22.32 -11.43
CA PRO A 436 -7.81 22.78 -12.60
C PRO A 436 -8.71 23.63 -13.51
N ARG A 437 -8.12 24.69 -14.05
CA ARG A 437 -8.69 25.51 -15.11
C ARG A 437 -7.71 25.59 -16.28
N VAL A 438 -8.19 25.31 -17.48
CA VAL A 438 -7.48 25.70 -18.72
C VAL A 438 -7.99 27.08 -19.12
N PRO A 439 -7.12 28.05 -19.46
CA PRO A 439 -7.55 29.35 -19.97
C PRO A 439 -8.56 29.21 -21.12
N GLY A 440 -9.68 29.93 -21.06
CA GLY A 440 -10.77 29.84 -22.04
C GLY A 440 -11.83 28.75 -21.79
N LEU A 441 -11.65 27.87 -20.79
CA LEU A 441 -12.65 26.86 -20.39
C LEU A 441 -13.17 27.11 -18.95
N PRO A 442 -14.42 26.68 -18.65
CA PRO A 442 -14.95 26.73 -17.29
C PRO A 442 -14.12 25.81 -16.36
N GLN A 443 -14.01 26.21 -15.09
CA GLN A 443 -13.37 25.37 -14.06
C GLN A 443 -14.10 24.02 -13.96
N ARG A 444 -13.34 22.93 -13.91
CA ARG A 444 -13.88 21.57 -13.78
C ARG A 444 -13.21 20.85 -12.59
N PRO A 445 -13.95 20.01 -11.84
CA PRO A 445 -13.31 19.07 -10.92
C PRO A 445 -12.46 18.07 -11.71
N LEU A 446 -11.54 17.39 -11.01
CA LEU A 446 -10.79 16.26 -11.58
C LEU A 446 -11.73 15.15 -12.06
N HIS A 447 -11.21 14.22 -12.86
CA HIS A 447 -12.00 13.10 -13.33
C HIS A 447 -12.56 12.29 -12.12
N PRO A 448 -13.86 11.92 -12.12
CA PRO A 448 -14.57 11.21 -11.05
C PRO A 448 -13.86 9.93 -10.57
N ARG A 449 -13.34 9.13 -11.51
CA ARG A 449 -12.48 8.00 -11.18
C ARG A 449 -11.07 8.53 -10.95
N LEU A 450 -10.67 8.58 -9.69
CA LEU A 450 -9.32 8.98 -9.29
C LEU A 450 -8.39 7.78 -9.44
N PRO A 451 -7.36 7.84 -10.30
CA PRO A 451 -6.27 6.90 -10.25
C PRO A 451 -5.44 7.26 -9.00
N LEU A 452 -5.88 6.83 -7.81
CA LEU A 452 -5.08 6.99 -6.60
C LEU A 452 -3.84 6.09 -6.76
N GLN A 453 -2.77 6.70 -7.24
CA GLN A 453 -1.55 6.06 -7.73
C GLN A 453 -0.70 5.42 -6.62
N GLY A 454 -0.85 5.79 -5.35
CA GLY A 454 -0.06 5.24 -4.24
C GLY A 454 -0.61 3.97 -3.55
N PRO A 455 -1.90 3.92 -3.14
CA PRO A 455 -2.40 2.91 -2.20
C PRO A 455 -3.15 1.72 -2.79
N ALA A 456 -3.46 1.66 -4.09
CA ALA A 456 -4.34 0.64 -4.67
C ALA A 456 -3.60 -0.62 -5.17
N GLY A 457 -4.18 -1.81 -4.98
CA GLY A 457 -3.66 -3.12 -5.41
C GLY A 457 -4.09 -3.51 -6.82
N ALA A 458 -5.31 -3.15 -7.25
CA ALA A 458 -5.80 -3.21 -8.63
C ALA A 458 -6.25 -1.81 -9.07
N ARG A 459 -5.86 -1.34 -10.26
CA ARG A 459 -6.02 0.07 -10.62
C ARG A 459 -7.30 0.34 -11.41
N GLY A 460 -8.08 1.32 -10.98
CA GLY A 460 -9.19 1.86 -11.75
C GLY A 460 -8.82 3.09 -12.59
N HIS A 461 -9.01 3.04 -13.92
CA HIS A 461 -8.69 4.14 -14.85
C HIS A 461 -9.91 4.73 -15.58
N PRO A 462 -9.89 6.03 -15.93
CA PRO A 462 -10.82 6.59 -16.91
C PRO A 462 -10.81 5.76 -18.20
N ARG A 463 -11.97 5.62 -18.87
CA ARG A 463 -12.07 4.82 -20.12
C ARG A 463 -11.01 5.30 -21.13
N GLY A 464 -10.18 4.38 -21.61
CA GLY A 464 -9.15 4.64 -22.62
C GLY A 464 -7.77 5.06 -22.08
N GLN A 465 -7.57 5.20 -20.77
CA GLN A 465 -6.24 5.44 -20.16
C GLN A 465 -5.63 4.14 -19.64
N ARG A 466 -4.30 3.97 -19.84
CA ARG A 466 -3.53 2.82 -19.35
C ARG A 466 -3.02 3.07 -17.91
N ALA A 467 -2.73 1.99 -17.21
CA ALA A 467 -2.04 2.01 -15.94
C ALA A 467 -0.61 2.56 -16.09
N LEU A 468 -0.24 3.60 -15.30
CA LEU A 468 1.11 4.20 -15.27
C LEU A 468 2.03 3.48 -14.27
N PRO A 469 3.32 3.24 -14.55
CA PRO A 469 4.18 2.35 -13.76
C PRO A 469 4.66 2.99 -12.43
N PRO A 470 5.57 2.35 -11.70
CA PRO A 470 5.47 1.70 -10.38
C PRO A 470 5.74 2.63 -9.17
N ALA A 471 5.89 2.06 -7.96
CA ALA A 471 5.77 2.75 -6.67
C ALA A 471 6.65 4.00 -6.45
N GLN A 472 7.80 4.12 -7.11
CA GLN A 472 8.64 5.33 -7.10
C GLN A 472 8.02 6.47 -7.92
N LEU A 473 7.60 6.20 -9.15
CA LEU A 473 6.82 7.15 -9.97
C LEU A 473 5.46 7.50 -9.33
N HIS A 474 4.88 6.57 -8.56
CA HIS A 474 3.67 6.81 -7.74
C HIS A 474 3.89 7.69 -6.52
N ARG A 475 5.13 7.91 -6.11
CA ARG A 475 5.52 8.92 -5.11
C ARG A 475 5.80 10.26 -5.80
N GLU A 476 6.51 10.24 -6.91
CA GLU A 476 6.84 11.44 -7.70
C GLU A 476 5.60 12.15 -8.28
N HIS A 477 4.53 11.42 -8.63
CA HIS A 477 3.28 12.02 -9.12
C HIS A 477 2.50 12.86 -8.09
N PRO A 478 2.19 12.34 -6.87
CA PRO A 478 1.63 13.14 -5.79
C PRO A 478 2.65 14.06 -5.11
N GLU A 479 3.95 13.99 -5.41
CA GLU A 479 4.92 15.06 -5.09
C GLU A 479 4.86 16.19 -6.13
N GLY A 480 4.67 15.87 -7.41
CA GLY A 480 4.53 16.83 -8.52
C GLY A 480 3.17 17.54 -8.60
N LEU A 481 2.09 16.99 -8.04
CA LEU A 481 0.78 17.65 -7.97
C LEU A 481 0.74 18.81 -6.94
N PRO A 482 1.23 18.64 -5.70
CA PRO A 482 1.56 19.72 -4.79
C PRO A 482 2.70 20.57 -5.32
N GLY A 483 3.78 20.01 -5.90
CA GLY A 483 4.86 20.76 -6.56
C GLY A 483 4.47 21.50 -7.86
N ALA A 484 3.20 21.40 -8.28
CA ALA A 484 2.57 22.24 -9.29
C ALA A 484 1.66 23.32 -8.64
N ALA A 485 1.38 23.21 -7.35
CA ALA A 485 0.56 24.12 -6.56
C ALA A 485 1.39 25.13 -5.73
N PRO A 486 2.68 24.86 -5.53
CA PRO A 486 3.71 25.84 -5.88
C PRO A 486 4.69 25.25 -6.87
N PRO A 487 5.05 25.92 -7.98
CA PRO A 487 5.95 25.37 -8.97
C PRO A 487 7.35 25.19 -8.38
N ASP A 488 7.75 23.94 -8.15
CA ASP A 488 9.15 23.57 -7.99
C ASP A 488 9.70 23.17 -9.38
N PRO A 489 10.63 23.96 -9.97
CA PRO A 489 11.24 23.64 -11.25
C PRO A 489 12.20 22.43 -11.21
N HIS A 490 12.48 21.82 -10.05
CA HIS A 490 13.52 20.79 -9.89
C HIS A 490 13.01 19.35 -9.67
N ALA A 491 11.75 19.03 -9.92
CA ALA A 491 11.22 17.66 -9.79
C ALA A 491 11.81 16.63 -10.78
N ALA A 492 12.71 17.03 -11.68
CA ALA A 492 13.56 16.10 -12.41
C ALA A 492 14.83 15.86 -11.59
N GLY A 493 15.13 14.62 -11.21
CA GLY A 493 16.35 14.22 -10.48
C GLY A 493 17.70 14.51 -11.18
N ALA A 494 17.73 15.45 -12.13
CA ALA A 494 18.94 16.05 -12.66
C ALA A 494 19.36 17.22 -11.76
N GLN A 495 20.26 16.95 -10.82
CA GLN A 495 21.00 17.99 -10.13
C GLN A 495 22.08 18.53 -11.09
N ASP A 496 21.76 19.58 -11.85
CA ASP A 496 22.75 20.35 -12.62
C ASP A 496 23.53 21.32 -11.70
N ALA A 497 24.10 20.77 -10.63
CA ALA A 497 25.08 21.44 -9.76
C ALA A 497 26.39 20.64 -9.70
N ALA A 498 26.82 20.10 -10.84
CA ALA A 498 28.23 19.81 -11.06
C ALA A 498 28.90 21.11 -11.57
N PRO A 499 30.08 21.52 -11.05
CA PRO A 499 30.70 22.74 -11.52
C PRO A 499 31.04 22.58 -13.00
N GLY A 500 30.42 23.41 -13.84
CA GLY A 500 30.79 23.56 -15.24
C GLY A 500 32.27 23.87 -15.33
N ALA A 501 33.04 22.92 -15.84
CA ALA A 501 34.44 23.12 -16.15
C ALA A 501 34.54 24.19 -17.25
N HIS A 502 34.87 25.42 -16.84
CA HIS A 502 35.29 26.46 -17.78
C HIS A 502 36.59 26.02 -18.48
N PRO A 503 36.67 26.04 -19.82
CA PRO A 503 37.92 25.80 -20.52
C PRO A 503 38.74 27.10 -20.48
N GLY A 504 39.72 27.17 -19.58
CA GLY A 504 40.78 28.18 -19.58
C GLY A 504 42.03 27.63 -20.29
N PRO A 505 42.75 28.43 -21.08
CA PRO A 505 43.70 27.95 -22.08
C PRO A 505 45.00 27.45 -21.44
N GLY A 506 45.54 26.38 -22.03
CA GLY A 506 46.80 25.79 -21.60
C GLY A 506 48.00 26.71 -21.79
N LEU A 507 48.99 26.55 -20.92
CA LEU A 507 50.39 26.79 -21.20
C LEU A 507 51.25 25.93 -20.25
N SER A 508 52.32 25.41 -20.84
CA SER A 508 53.18 24.33 -20.38
C SER A 508 54.28 24.73 -19.39
N ARG A 509 54.85 23.69 -18.75
CA ARG A 509 56.20 23.55 -18.15
C ARG A 509 56.38 23.89 -16.67
N GLY A 510 56.58 22.83 -15.88
CA GLY A 510 57.91 22.52 -15.34
C GLY A 510 58.28 23.06 -13.95
N SER A 511 58.60 22.10 -13.07
CA SER A 511 59.70 22.09 -12.11
C SER A 511 59.44 22.40 -10.61
N ARG A 512 59.84 21.38 -9.82
CA ARG A 512 60.55 21.39 -8.52
C ARG A 512 59.81 21.81 -7.24
N LEU A 513 59.67 20.82 -6.37
CA LEU A 513 59.50 20.91 -4.90
C LEU A 513 60.63 21.71 -4.24
N PRO A 514 60.35 22.41 -3.12
CA PRO A 514 61.35 22.72 -2.11
C PRO A 514 61.03 22.13 -0.72
N PRO A 515 62.03 22.10 0.20
CA PRO A 515 62.11 21.14 1.30
C PRO A 515 61.74 21.71 2.69
N ALA A 516 61.73 20.84 3.69
CA ALA A 516 61.53 21.14 5.12
C ALA A 516 62.71 21.90 5.76
N PRO A 517 62.49 22.67 6.84
CA PRO A 517 63.55 23.11 7.74
C PRO A 517 63.43 22.58 9.18
N GLN A 518 64.61 22.35 9.79
CA GLN A 518 64.88 21.97 11.18
C GLN A 518 65.01 23.21 12.12
N GLU A 519 64.77 22.93 13.42
CA GLU A 519 65.06 23.57 14.72
C GLU A 519 66.30 24.52 14.80
N GLU A 520 66.54 25.47 15.74
CA GLU A 520 66.05 25.97 17.06
C GLU A 520 66.85 27.31 17.33
N PRO A 521 67.01 27.97 18.52
CA PRO A 521 66.37 27.93 19.87
C PRO A 521 66.04 29.32 20.52
N GLY A 522 65.32 29.32 21.67
CA GLY A 522 65.78 30.10 22.86
C GLY A 522 64.89 31.16 23.56
N SER A 523 64.50 30.84 24.81
CA SER A 523 64.18 31.72 25.98
C SER A 523 62.75 32.32 26.07
N ALA A 524 62.00 32.33 27.20
CA ALA A 524 62.26 32.01 28.60
C ALA A 524 60.97 31.60 29.37
N ARG A 525 61.13 30.73 30.38
CA ARG A 525 60.18 30.28 31.46
C ARG A 525 60.29 31.24 32.70
N PRO A 526 59.59 31.06 33.87
CA PRO A 526 58.86 29.90 34.46
C PRO A 526 57.49 30.30 35.13
N ALA A 527 56.65 29.48 35.80
CA ALA A 527 56.84 28.28 36.63
C ALA A 527 55.50 27.51 36.94
N GLN A 528 55.58 26.15 36.95
CA GLN A 528 55.01 25.14 37.90
C GLN A 528 53.47 24.96 38.07
N ARG A 529 52.85 23.76 38.21
CA ARG A 529 53.22 22.32 38.40
C ARG A 529 52.00 21.39 38.09
N ALA A 530 52.29 20.10 37.82
CA ALA A 530 51.52 18.98 37.19
C ALA A 530 50.65 18.10 38.17
N PRO A 531 50.13 16.86 37.89
CA PRO A 531 50.27 15.96 36.71
C PRO A 531 49.02 15.14 36.20
N LEU A 532 49.22 14.45 35.06
CA LEU A 532 48.32 13.60 34.26
C LEU A 532 48.54 12.06 34.45
N CYS A 533 47.55 11.28 33.96
CA CYS A 533 47.37 9.81 33.99
C CYS A 533 48.43 8.92 33.28
N PRO A 534 48.46 7.58 33.55
CA PRO A 534 49.23 6.59 32.78
C PRO A 534 48.39 5.69 31.81
N PRO A 535 49.03 4.96 30.86
CA PRO A 535 48.42 4.39 29.64
C PRO A 535 48.18 2.86 29.61
N ARG A 536 47.50 2.36 28.55
CA ARG A 536 47.09 0.95 28.30
C ARG A 536 48.18 0.06 27.63
N PRO A 537 48.15 -1.27 27.81
CA PRO A 537 49.10 -2.23 27.20
C PRO A 537 48.62 -2.91 25.87
N PRO A 538 49.51 -3.61 25.12
CA PRO A 538 49.32 -4.02 23.71
C PRO A 538 48.90 -5.51 23.49
N ARG A 539 48.51 -5.84 22.24
CA ARG A 539 48.10 -7.18 21.73
C ARG A 539 49.28 -8.01 21.16
N PRO A 540 49.21 -9.36 21.12
CA PRO A 540 50.14 -10.21 20.35
C PRO A 540 49.51 -10.88 19.08
N PRO A 541 50.33 -11.47 18.16
CA PRO A 541 49.94 -11.88 16.80
C PRO A 541 49.74 -13.40 16.59
N ALA A 542 49.36 -13.81 15.36
CA ALA A 542 48.96 -15.16 14.95
C ALA A 542 50.06 -15.95 14.17
N HIS A 543 50.10 -17.30 14.28
CA HIS A 543 50.33 -18.25 13.15
C HIS A 543 50.26 -19.77 13.52
N ARG A 544 49.44 -20.51 12.75
CA ARG A 544 49.53 -21.87 12.11
C ARG A 544 49.87 -23.20 12.85
N ARG A 545 48.88 -24.12 12.72
CA ARG A 545 48.86 -25.56 12.28
C ARG A 545 49.62 -26.66 13.05
N HIS A 546 48.88 -27.69 13.51
CA HIS A 546 49.05 -29.12 13.12
C HIS A 546 47.78 -29.96 13.45
N ARG A 547 47.48 -30.97 12.61
CA ARG A 547 46.40 -31.98 12.71
C ARG A 547 46.79 -33.12 13.66
N LEU A 548 45.81 -33.79 14.30
CA LEU A 548 45.51 -35.25 14.24
C LEU A 548 44.41 -35.64 15.26
N THR A 549 43.38 -36.35 14.78
CA THR A 549 42.31 -37.12 15.46
C THR A 549 42.81 -38.51 15.93
N PRO A 550 41.98 -39.44 16.48
CA PRO A 550 40.86 -39.36 17.45
C PRO A 550 41.05 -40.42 18.59
N CYS A 551 40.21 -40.44 19.64
CA CYS A 551 39.89 -41.68 20.39
C CYS A 551 38.64 -41.52 21.29
N GLN A 552 37.77 -42.52 21.25
CA GLN A 552 36.53 -42.69 22.02
C GLN A 552 36.81 -43.51 23.32
N PRO A 553 35.81 -43.80 24.18
CA PRO A 553 35.88 -43.64 25.65
C PRO A 553 36.15 -44.95 26.41
N PRO A 554 36.05 -44.93 27.76
CA PRO A 554 35.41 -46.03 28.45
C PRO A 554 34.33 -45.58 29.46
N GLY A 555 33.32 -46.45 29.62
CA GLY A 555 32.36 -46.44 30.75
C GLY A 555 33.05 -46.76 32.07
N GLY A 556 32.37 -46.96 33.20
CA GLY A 556 30.95 -47.04 33.53
C GLY A 556 30.87 -47.29 35.05
N GLY A 557 29.65 -47.40 35.57
CA GLY A 557 29.34 -47.74 36.97
C GLY A 557 28.44 -46.67 37.60
N GLY A 558 27.20 -46.91 38.01
CA GLY A 558 26.49 -48.15 38.28
C GLY A 558 26.00 -48.13 39.73
N HIS A 559 24.69 -47.99 39.95
CA HIS A 559 23.86 -48.41 41.10
C HIS A 559 22.68 -47.43 41.30
N ARG A 560 21.48 -47.82 41.73
CA ARG A 560 20.61 -49.01 41.65
C ARG A 560 19.28 -48.52 42.26
N GLY A 561 18.14 -49.02 41.77
CA GLY A 561 16.87 -48.93 42.49
C GLY A 561 15.66 -48.75 41.58
N GLY A 562 15.11 -49.87 41.08
CA GLY A 562 13.86 -49.90 40.32
C GLY A 562 12.71 -50.54 41.10
N PHE A 563 11.49 -50.30 40.60
CA PHE A 563 10.27 -51.11 40.60
C PHE A 563 9.37 -50.44 39.52
N GLY A 564 8.74 -51.06 38.53
CA GLY A 564 8.49 -52.46 38.16
C GLY A 564 7.10 -52.52 37.50
N GLY A 565 7.00 -52.96 36.24
CA GLY A 565 5.74 -53.24 35.52
C GLY A 565 5.77 -52.96 33.99
N SER A 566 6.47 -53.72 33.12
CA SER A 566 6.05 -54.93 32.36
C SER A 566 4.71 -54.79 31.60
N PHE A 567 4.48 -55.04 30.30
CA PHE A 567 5.15 -55.49 29.04
C PHE A 567 3.99 -55.58 27.98
N PRO A 568 4.12 -55.96 26.68
CA PRO A 568 5.24 -55.94 25.73
C PRO A 568 4.90 -55.36 24.33
N VAL A 569 5.94 -55.16 23.52
CA VAL A 569 5.94 -55.12 22.04
C VAL A 569 6.83 -56.29 21.57
N TRP A 570 6.42 -57.07 20.55
CA TRP A 570 7.19 -57.88 19.55
C TRP A 570 6.13 -58.62 18.69
N GLY A 571 6.17 -58.84 17.38
CA GLY A 571 7.09 -58.56 16.27
C GLY A 571 6.53 -59.17 14.95
N VAL A 572 6.94 -58.61 13.81
CA VAL A 572 7.34 -59.22 12.51
C VAL A 572 6.57 -60.42 11.86
N VAL A 573 5.88 -60.13 10.72
CA VAL A 573 5.87 -60.69 9.31
C VAL A 573 5.74 -62.22 9.04
N PRO A 574 4.88 -62.70 8.08
CA PRO A 574 5.27 -62.98 6.68
C PRO A 574 4.24 -62.73 5.53
N HIS A 575 4.82 -62.73 4.31
CA HIS A 575 4.32 -62.48 2.94
C HIS A 575 3.26 -63.46 2.36
N LEU A 576 2.50 -62.97 1.34
CA LEU A 576 2.32 -63.46 -0.06
C LEU A 576 1.04 -62.79 -0.63
N GLY A 577 0.87 -62.23 -1.83
CA GLY A 577 1.64 -62.01 -3.07
C GLY A 577 0.66 -61.44 -4.14
N GLY A 578 1.12 -60.72 -5.17
CA GLY A 578 0.27 -60.46 -6.37
C GLY A 578 0.41 -59.14 -7.17
N ARG A 579 1.56 -58.95 -7.85
CA ARG A 579 1.82 -58.35 -9.20
C ARG A 579 1.05 -57.12 -9.77
N SER A 580 1.78 -55.98 -9.84
CA SER A 580 2.26 -55.17 -11.01
C SER A 580 1.30 -54.56 -12.09
N PRO A 581 1.78 -53.70 -13.04
CA PRO A 581 1.87 -52.23 -12.91
C PRO A 581 1.33 -51.43 -14.14
N PHE A 582 1.14 -50.11 -14.04
CA PHE A 582 1.05 -49.25 -15.24
C PHE A 582 1.68 -47.87 -15.01
N GLY A 583 2.63 -47.52 -15.89
CA GLY A 583 3.06 -46.16 -16.18
C GLY A 583 2.86 -45.91 -17.68
N GLY A 584 2.49 -44.69 -18.06
CA GLY A 584 2.32 -44.33 -19.48
C GLY A 584 1.76 -42.92 -19.67
N ARG A 585 2.42 -42.16 -20.54
CA ARG A 585 2.21 -40.74 -20.87
C ARG A 585 0.90 -40.49 -21.64
N SER A 586 0.32 -39.29 -21.51
CA SER A 586 -0.80 -38.80 -22.34
C SER A 586 -0.31 -37.78 -23.40
N PRO A 587 -0.74 -37.90 -24.68
CA PRO A 587 -0.72 -36.82 -25.68
C PRO A 587 -2.13 -36.16 -25.84
N PRO A 588 -2.29 -35.10 -26.65
CA PRO A 588 -3.23 -33.98 -26.40
C PRO A 588 -4.65 -34.19 -26.98
N PRO A 589 -5.65 -33.34 -26.63
CA PRO A 589 -7.00 -33.48 -27.17
C PRO A 589 -7.14 -32.74 -28.51
N GLN A 590 -7.63 -33.47 -29.52
CA GLN A 590 -8.26 -32.89 -30.69
C GLN A 590 -9.79 -32.89 -30.51
N SER A 591 -10.37 -31.79 -30.99
CA SER A 591 -11.77 -31.47 -31.21
C SER A 591 -12.69 -32.64 -31.56
N LEU A 592 -13.93 -32.61 -31.07
CA LEU A 592 -15.09 -33.02 -31.85
C LEU A 592 -16.38 -32.33 -31.37
N THR A 593 -17.12 -31.91 -32.38
CA THR A 593 -18.35 -31.12 -32.45
C THR A 593 -19.62 -31.94 -32.21
N ALA A 594 -20.63 -31.26 -31.63
CA ALA A 594 -22.07 -31.27 -31.98
C ALA A 594 -22.88 -32.59 -31.97
N THR A 595 -23.78 -32.71 -30.97
CA THR A 595 -25.27 -32.97 -31.00
C THR A 595 -25.88 -34.13 -31.85
N PRO A 596 -27.16 -34.57 -31.63
CA PRO A 596 -28.10 -34.42 -30.48
C PRO A 596 -28.92 -35.70 -30.11
N ASN A 597 -29.82 -35.52 -29.11
CA ASN A 597 -31.18 -36.08 -28.95
C ASN A 597 -31.47 -37.36 -28.13
N CYS A 598 -32.47 -37.18 -27.24
CA CYS A 598 -33.46 -38.11 -26.65
C CYS A 598 -32.90 -39.20 -25.71
N GLU A 599 -33.43 -39.46 -24.51
CA GLU A 599 -34.72 -39.19 -23.85
C GLU A 599 -34.54 -38.64 -22.43
#